data_AF-A0A535P1K0-F1
#
_entry.id   AF-A0A535P1K0-F1
#
_cell.length_a   1.000
_cell.length_b   1.000
_cell.length_c   1.000
_cell.angle_alpha   90.00
_cell.angle_beta   90.00
_cell.angle_gamma   90.00
#
_symmetry.space_group_name_H-M   'P 1'
#
loop_
_entity.id
_entity.type
_entity.pdbx_description
1 polymer ?
#
loop_
_entity_poly.entity_id
_entity_poly.type
_entity_poly.pdbx_seq_one_letter_code
_entity_poly.pdbx_strand_id
1 'polypeptide(L)' 'MDLPADLRLALANELASTPQKNVADATEKLSSRYRSSQLQAKGTFLHSPADVIAYAAYRLPATFAAIYATLNEA' A
#
# COMPACT_ATOMS: atom_id res chain seq x y z
N MET A 1 7.46 4.67 -15.00
CA MET A 1 6.96 3.31 -15.24
C MET A 1 5.61 3.22 -14.57
N ASP A 2 4.52 3.12 -15.34
CA ASP A 2 3.18 2.97 -14.78
C ASP A 2 2.99 1.54 -14.26
N LEU A 3 2.15 1.34 -13.24
CA LEU A 3 1.83 0.00 -12.76
C LEU A 3 1.19 -0.82 -13.90
N PRO A 4 1.38 -2.15 -13.95
CA PRO A 4 0.68 -3.01 -14.91
C PRO A 4 -0.82 -2.71 -14.87
N ALA A 5 -1.44 -2.55 -16.04
CA ALA A 5 -2.82 -2.09 -16.14
C ALA A 5 -3.78 -2.98 -15.35
N ASP A 6 -3.56 -4.29 -15.36
CA ASP A 6 -4.33 -5.28 -14.60
C ASP A 6 -4.26 -5.04 -13.08
N LEU A 7 -3.05 -4.81 -12.56
CA LEU A 7 -2.82 -4.55 -11.14
C LEU A 7 -3.43 -3.20 -10.73
N ARG A 8 -3.28 -2.17 -11.57
CA ARG A 8 -3.89 -0.85 -11.35
C ARG A 8 -5.42 -0.94 -11.30
N LEU A 9 -6.02 -1.75 -12.16
CA LEU A 9 -7.47 -1.90 -12.28
C LEU A 9 -8.05 -2.73 -11.12
N ALA A 10 -7.35 -3.79 -10.70
CA ALA A 10 -7.69 -4.56 -9.50
C ALA A 10 -7.65 -3.68 -8.23
N LEU A 11 -6.60 -2.87 -8.06
CA LEU A 11 -6.50 -1.93 -6.94
C LEU A 11 -7.62 -0.88 -6.97
N ALA A 12 -7.96 -0.37 -8.15
CA ALA A 12 -9.05 0.61 -8.30
C ALA A 12 -10.42 0.01 -7.92
N ASN A 13 -10.69 -1.25 -8.28
CA ASN A 13 -11.94 -1.94 -7.91
C ASN A 13 -12.05 -2.18 -6.40
N GLU A 14 -10.97 -2.59 -5.75
CA GLU A 14 -10.93 -2.77 -4.29
C GLU A 14 -11.10 -1.44 -3.54
N LEU A 15 -10.48 -0.37 -4.04
CA LEU A 15 -10.67 0.99 -3.50
C LEU A 15 -12.10 1.50 -3.71
N ALA A 16 -12.73 1.20 -4.85
CA ALA A 16 -14.11 1.59 -5.13
C ALA A 16 -15.12 0.90 -4.18
N SER A 17 -14.79 -0.30 -3.71
CA SER A 17 -15.59 -1.04 -2.72
C SER A 17 -15.32 -0.61 -1.28
N THR A 18 -14.33 0.25 -1.04
CA THR A 18 -13.93 0.70 0.30
C THR A 18 -14.31 2.17 0.53
N PRO A 19 -14.91 2.55 1.66
CA PRO A 19 -15.21 3.95 1.96
C PRO A 19 -13.92 4.78 1.98
N GLN A 20 -13.85 5.85 1.16
CA GLN A 20 -12.68 6.70 1.01
C GLN A 20 -12.12 7.25 2.34
N LYS A 21 -13.00 7.53 3.30
CA LYS A 21 -12.62 7.96 4.67
C LYS A 21 -11.80 6.91 5.41
N ASN A 22 -12.10 5.63 5.21
CA ASN A 22 -11.39 4.54 5.87
C ASN A 22 -9.99 4.35 5.29
N VAL A 23 -9.82 4.60 3.98
CA VAL A 23 -8.50 4.52 3.32
C VAL A 23 -7.58 5.65 3.78
N ALA A 24 -8.09 6.87 3.90
CA ALA A 24 -7.32 8.01 4.38
C ALA A 24 -6.86 7.83 5.84
N ASP A 25 -7.78 7.45 6.73
CA ASP A 25 -7.46 7.18 8.15
C ASP A 25 -6.50 6.00 8.32
N ALA A 26 -6.67 4.92 7.55
CA ALA A 26 -5.74 3.79 7.55
C ALA A 26 -4.35 4.21 7.06
N THR A 27 -4.26 5.08 6.05
CA THR A 27 -2.98 5.58 5.51
C THR A 27 -2.24 6.45 6.53
N GLU A 28 -2.95 7.37 7.20
CA GLU A 28 -2.41 8.21 8.27
C GLU A 28 -1.86 7.33 9.42
N LYS A 29 -2.65 6.33 9.86
CA LYS A 29 -2.26 5.38 10.90
C LYS A 29 -1.03 4.55 10.49
N LEU A 30 -0.99 4.03 9.27
CA LEU A 30 0.14 3.26 8.74
C LEU A 30 1.42 4.10 8.69
N SER A 31 1.31 5.33 8.19
CA SER A 31 2.44 6.25 8.10
C SER A 31 2.97 6.63 9.50
N SER A 32 2.07 6.90 10.45
CA SER A 32 2.44 7.18 11.83
C SER A 32 3.15 5.99 12.48
N ARG A 33 2.63 4.77 12.35
CA ARG A 33 3.25 3.53 12.87
C ARG A 33 4.66 3.30 12.32
N TYR A 34 4.88 3.55 11.03
CA TYR A 34 6.21 3.43 10.42
C TYR A 34 7.21 4.48 10.91
N ARG A 35 6.74 5.71 11.18
CA ARG A 35 7.60 6.81 11.64
C ARG A 35 7.92 6.74 13.12
N SER A 36 6.99 6.28 13.95
CA SER A 36 7.16 6.24 15.40
C SER A 36 8.19 5.21 15.87
N SER A 37 8.79 4.42 14.97
CA SER A 37 9.72 3.33 15.32
C SER A 37 9.18 2.39 16.40
N GLN A 38 7.85 2.36 16.57
CA GLN A 38 7.15 1.34 17.33
C GLN A 38 7.14 0.06 16.49
N LEU A 39 8.34 -0.45 16.21
CA LEU A 39 8.54 -1.85 15.98
C LEU A 39 8.05 -2.53 17.26
N GLN A 40 6.80 -2.98 17.23
CA GLN A 40 6.47 -4.14 18.04
C GLN A 40 7.40 -5.23 17.52
N ALA A 41 8.39 -5.61 18.31
CA ALA A 41 9.50 -6.48 17.96
C ALA A 41 9.09 -7.85 17.35
N LYS A 42 7.79 -8.13 17.22
CA LYS A 42 7.18 -9.33 16.60
C LYS A 42 5.80 -9.09 15.95
N GLY A 43 5.38 -7.85 15.66
CA GLY A 43 4.00 -7.55 15.22
C GLY A 43 3.85 -7.16 13.74
N THR A 44 2.86 -7.75 13.05
CA THR A 44 2.45 -7.37 11.69
C THR A 44 1.89 -5.94 11.66
N PHE A 45 2.35 -5.08 10.76
CA PHE A 45 1.85 -3.69 10.62
C PHE A 45 0.41 -3.61 10.07
N LEU A 46 -0.05 -4.67 9.42
CA LEU A 46 -1.32 -4.81 8.74
C LEU A 46 -2.23 -5.68 9.61
N HIS A 47 -3.28 -5.10 10.19
CA HIS A 47 -4.18 -5.83 11.09
C HIS A 47 -5.56 -6.07 10.48
N SER A 48 -5.89 -5.35 9.41
CA SER A 48 -7.20 -5.40 8.77
C SER A 48 -7.09 -5.43 7.24
N PRO A 49 -8.11 -5.92 6.52
CA PRO A 49 -8.18 -5.83 5.05
C PRO A 49 -8.05 -4.38 4.55
N ALA A 50 -8.61 -3.42 5.29
CA ALA A 50 -8.46 -2.00 4.99
C ALA A 50 -7.00 -1.51 5.08
N ASP A 51 -6.18 -2.04 6.01
CA ASP A 51 -4.75 -1.71 6.09
C ASP A 51 -4.01 -2.25 4.86
N VAL A 52 -4.40 -3.44 4.37
CA VAL A 52 -3.81 -4.08 3.18
C VAL A 52 -4.12 -3.26 1.94
N ILE A 53 -5.38 -2.86 1.74
CA ILE A 53 -5.79 -2.01 0.62
C ILE A 53 -5.10 -0.65 0.70
N ALA A 54 -5.01 -0.03 1.88
CA ALA A 54 -4.32 1.24 2.07
C ALA A 54 -2.82 1.13 1.75
N TYR A 55 -2.14 0.07 2.20
CA TYR A 55 -0.74 -0.17 1.89
C TYR A 55 -0.52 -0.41 0.38
N ALA A 56 -1.36 -1.24 -0.23
CA ALA A 56 -1.28 -1.59 -1.63
C ALA A 56 -1.61 -0.41 -2.56
N ALA A 57 -2.51 0.48 -2.13
CA ALA A 57 -2.85 1.69 -2.88
C ALA A 57 -1.81 2.80 -2.74
N TYR A 58 -1.24 2.97 -1.55
CA TYR A 58 -0.45 4.18 -1.24
C TYR A 58 1.06 3.97 -1.28
N ARG A 59 1.55 2.75 -1.03
CA ARG A 59 2.99 2.49 -0.86
C ARG A 59 3.56 1.50 -1.86
N LEU A 60 2.79 0.45 -2.16
CA LEU A 60 3.16 -0.57 -3.14
C LEU A 60 3.43 0.00 -4.54
N PRO A 61 2.72 1.03 -5.07
CA PRO A 61 2.94 1.45 -6.45
C PRO A 61 4.35 1.98 -6.69
N ALA A 62 4.87 2.77 -5.75
CA ALA A 62 6.20 3.35 -5.82
C ALA A 62 7.30 2.29 -5.67
N THR A 63 7.15 1.36 -4.72
CA THR A 63 8.15 0.30 -4.50
C THR A 63 8.12 -0.75 -5.62
N PHE A 64 6.93 -1.09 -6.13
CA PHE A 64 6.79 -1.98 -7.27
C PHE A 64 7.43 -1.38 -8.51
N ALA A 65 7.15 -0.11 -8.83
CA ALA A 65 7.75 0.57 -9.97
C ALA A 65 9.28 0.65 -9.87
N ALA A 66 9.82 0.90 -8.67
CA ALA A 66 11.26 0.92 -8.44
C ALA A 66 11.90 -0.46 -8.68
N ILE A 67 11.37 -1.52 -8.08
CA ILE A 67 11.89 -2.89 -8.25
C ILE A 67 11.75 -3.35 -9.71
N TYR A 68 10.61 -3.07 -10.34
CA TYR A 68 10.37 -3.41 -11.73
C TYR A 68 11.35 -2.69 -12.66
N ALA A 69 11.64 -1.41 -12.42
CA ALA A 69 12.67 -0.69 -13.14
C ALA A 69 14.05 -1.35 -12.94
N THR A 70 14.44 -1.68 -11.71
CA THR A 70 15.74 -2.31 -11.42
C THR A 70 15.88 -3.71 -12.04
N LEU A 71 14.80 -4.48 -12.11
CA LEU A 71 14.80 -5.82 -12.71
C LEU A 71 14.68 -5.80 -14.25
N ASN A 72 14.15 -4.72 -14.81
CA ASN A 72 13.98 -4.52 -16.25
C ASN A 72 15.06 -3.59 -16.85
N GLU A 73 15.90 -2.97 -16.04
CA GLU A 73 17.20 -2.43 -16.45
C GLU A 73 18.15 -3.62 -16.71
N ALA A 74 18.05 -4.18 -17.92
CA ALA A 74 18.97 -5.14 -18.51
C ALA A 74 19.60 -4.53 -19.76
#